data_AF-A0A6L5Y879-F1
#
_entry.id   AF-A0A6L5Y879-F1
#
_cell.length_a   1.000
_cell.length_b   1.000
_cell.length_c   1.000
_cell.angle_alpha   90.00
_cell.angle_beta   90.00
_cell.angle_gamma   90.00
#
_symmetry.space_group_name_H-M   'P 1'
#
loop_
_entity.id
_entity.type
_entity.pdbx_description
1 polymer ?
#
loop_
_entity_poly.entity_id
_entity_poly.type
_entity_poly.pdbx_seq_one_letter_code
_entity_poly.pdbx_strand_id
1 'polypeptide(L)'
;MKAFKGALWLAALLSLAGAVMAGRACAALPEAVVSEWENLTGTLDEATVLREKQKRLPESSWLGADRQKTGAKIAKLLRRAQGILLSSETLKLVDRSEEIKERLPKLYQRIEEYKNKRIGAPQKSYNPFVKTVKDCDETIAEAEKDVKRLRGELAQIRDAITAELRGWGLKLTDAQADVLFSSVVGDSLLRNAVIFENVKGVTAQLTQLMAQNKDDTSIARKYYGMYVTLIDVLLDTQHGFVNKIDGEWRPQVKKISEGAAASLKEARAALNRSDFSADQKAIFRSNAASNEMTVKAAEQYLKLLDNQKTSVQNCIRSIERDREVAANTYATVQHISDMNAVIQSGMQLFDMLAAMQLPELQAFDSSGVRREFDEITRRLQQK
;
A
#
# COMPACT_ATOMS: atom_id res chain seq x y z
N MET A 1 19.40 -18.14 -63.03
CA MET A 1 18.14 -18.72 -62.53
C MET A 1 18.41 -19.51 -61.25
N LYS A 2 18.20 -18.89 -60.08
CA LYS A 2 18.01 -19.52 -58.76
C LYS A 2 17.89 -18.42 -57.70
N ALA A 3 16.68 -17.88 -57.58
CA ALA A 3 16.24 -17.08 -56.44
C ALA A 3 14.71 -17.10 -56.49
N PHE A 4 14.08 -17.71 -55.48
CA PHE A 4 12.68 -17.62 -55.04
C PHE A 4 12.25 -18.96 -54.46
N LYS A 5 12.38 -19.10 -53.14
CA LYS A 5 11.58 -19.97 -52.25
C LYS A 5 12.13 -19.82 -50.82
N GLY A 6 11.63 -18.82 -50.11
CA GLY A 6 12.03 -18.55 -48.72
C GLY A 6 11.22 -17.46 -48.03
N ALA A 7 9.98 -17.18 -48.45
CA ALA A 7 9.19 -16.06 -47.93
C ALA A 7 7.73 -16.44 -47.58
N LEU A 8 7.50 -17.65 -47.05
CA LEU A 8 6.13 -18.10 -46.73
C LEU A 8 5.95 -18.73 -45.34
N TRP A 9 6.87 -18.49 -44.40
CA TRP A 9 6.74 -18.94 -43.00
C TRP A 9 6.82 -17.81 -41.96
N LEU A 10 6.47 -16.58 -42.34
CA LEU A 10 6.35 -15.43 -41.41
C LEU A 10 4.95 -14.80 -41.37
N ALA A 11 3.98 -15.34 -42.11
CA ALA A 11 2.61 -14.84 -42.16
C ALA A 11 1.62 -15.55 -41.22
N ALA A 12 2.08 -16.50 -40.40
CA ALA A 12 1.21 -17.27 -39.48
C ALA A 12 1.42 -16.98 -37.98
N LEU A 13 2.32 -16.05 -37.61
CA LEU A 13 2.54 -15.63 -36.22
C LEU A 13 1.98 -14.23 -35.89
N LEU A 14 1.45 -13.52 -36.89
CA LEU A 14 0.84 -12.19 -36.73
C LEU A 14 -0.70 -12.21 -36.60
N SER A 15 -1.34 -13.37 -36.74
CA SER A 15 -2.78 -13.53 -36.49
C SER A 15 -3.13 -14.09 -35.11
N LEU A 16 -2.14 -14.48 -34.30
CA LEU A 16 -2.35 -14.92 -32.90
C LEU A 16 -1.99 -13.86 -31.84
N ALA A 17 -1.31 -12.77 -32.21
CA ALA A 17 -1.11 -11.62 -31.32
C ALA A 17 -2.34 -10.70 -31.26
N GLY A 18 -3.17 -10.67 -32.31
CA GLY A 18 -4.39 -9.86 -32.37
C GLY A 18 -5.58 -10.40 -31.57
N ALA A 19 -5.54 -11.68 -31.17
CA ALA A 19 -6.65 -12.33 -30.44
C ALA A 19 -6.42 -12.45 -28.92
N VAL A 20 -5.23 -12.13 -28.42
CA VAL A 20 -4.95 -12.15 -26.96
C VAL A 20 -5.23 -10.79 -26.29
N MET A 21 -5.32 -9.71 -27.06
CA MET A 21 -5.63 -8.37 -26.53
C MET A 21 -7.14 -8.05 -26.50
N ALA A 22 -8.00 -8.92 -27.02
CA ALA A 22 -9.45 -8.74 -27.05
C ALA A 22 -10.19 -9.33 -25.81
N GLY A 23 -9.45 -9.88 -24.83
CA GLY A 23 -10.03 -10.64 -23.72
C GLY A 23 -9.84 -10.06 -22.32
N ARG A 24 -9.14 -8.94 -22.15
CA ARG A 24 -9.15 -8.20 -20.88
C ARG A 24 -10.01 -6.97 -21.10
N ALA A 25 -11.28 -7.06 -20.72
CA ALA A 25 -11.99 -5.85 -20.31
C ALA A 25 -11.06 -5.15 -19.32
N CYS A 26 -10.52 -4.00 -19.72
CA CYS A 26 -9.86 -3.09 -18.78
C CYS A 26 -10.83 -2.97 -17.61
N ALA A 27 -10.42 -3.37 -16.40
CA ALA A 27 -11.30 -3.30 -15.26
C ALA A 27 -11.91 -1.90 -15.25
N ALA A 28 -13.25 -1.82 -15.30
CA ALA A 28 -13.92 -0.53 -15.36
C ALA A 28 -13.40 0.30 -14.19
N LEU A 29 -13.03 1.55 -14.44
CA LEU A 29 -12.55 2.43 -13.38
C LEU A 29 -13.58 2.44 -12.25
N PRO A 30 -13.14 2.43 -10.98
CA PRO A 30 -14.07 2.54 -9.86
C PRO A 30 -14.97 3.76 -10.03
N GLU A 31 -16.25 3.63 -9.67
CA GLU A 31 -17.23 4.72 -9.82
C GLU A 31 -16.75 6.02 -9.16
N ALA A 32 -16.06 5.91 -8.02
CA ALA A 32 -15.50 7.05 -7.30
C ALA A 32 -14.34 7.75 -8.06
N VAL A 33 -13.59 7.04 -8.90
CA VAL A 33 -12.59 7.66 -9.80
C VAL A 33 -13.29 8.29 -11.00
N VAL A 34 -14.33 7.64 -11.53
CA VAL A 34 -15.13 8.14 -12.66
C VAL A 34 -15.86 9.43 -12.28
N SER A 35 -16.46 9.51 -11.10
CA SER A 35 -17.15 10.73 -10.62
C SER A 35 -16.21 11.92 -10.45
N GLU A 36 -14.92 11.67 -10.22
CA GLU A 36 -13.88 12.68 -10.04
C GLU A 36 -12.99 12.84 -11.29
N TRP A 37 -13.40 12.30 -12.45
CA TRP A 37 -12.60 12.26 -13.67
C TRP A 37 -12.12 13.64 -14.13
N GLU A 38 -13.00 14.64 -14.13
CA GLU A 38 -12.67 16.01 -14.52
C GLU A 38 -11.66 16.64 -13.54
N ASN A 39 -11.83 16.40 -12.23
CA ASN A 39 -10.91 16.87 -11.21
C ASN A 39 -9.54 16.22 -11.31
N LEU A 40 -9.50 14.90 -11.57
CA LEU A 40 -8.27 14.14 -11.78
C LEU A 40 -7.51 14.67 -13.01
N THR A 41 -8.17 14.68 -14.17
CA THR A 41 -7.56 15.15 -15.42
C THR A 41 -7.13 16.61 -15.32
N GLY A 42 -7.94 17.49 -14.73
CA GLY A 42 -7.55 18.87 -14.46
C GLY A 42 -6.31 18.99 -13.57
N THR A 43 -6.21 18.18 -12.52
CA THR A 43 -5.03 18.13 -11.64
C THR A 43 -3.78 17.67 -12.37
N LEU A 44 -3.90 16.64 -13.22
CA LEU A 44 -2.79 16.11 -14.02
C LEU A 44 -2.30 17.13 -15.08
N ASP A 45 -3.24 17.83 -15.72
CA ASP A 45 -2.93 18.89 -16.69
C ASP A 45 -2.22 20.07 -16.03
N GLU A 46 -2.74 20.56 -14.89
CA GLU A 46 -2.13 21.66 -14.16
C GLU A 46 -0.69 21.32 -13.73
N ALA A 47 -0.46 20.09 -13.26
CA ALA A 47 0.86 19.61 -12.88
C ALA A 47 1.81 19.57 -14.08
N THR A 48 1.33 19.12 -15.24
CA THR A 48 2.08 19.13 -16.51
C THR A 48 2.50 20.56 -16.87
N VAL A 49 1.55 21.50 -16.89
CA VAL A 49 1.79 22.90 -17.25
C VAL A 49 2.77 23.56 -16.29
N LEU A 50 2.63 23.34 -14.98
CA LEU A 50 3.55 23.88 -13.98
C LEU A 50 4.97 23.35 -14.15
N ARG A 51 5.12 22.09 -14.55
CA ARG A 51 6.43 21.49 -14.77
C ARG A 51 7.16 22.08 -15.97
N GLU A 52 6.45 22.34 -17.06
CA GLU A 52 7.04 23.04 -18.21
C GLU A 52 7.50 24.45 -17.85
N LYS A 53 6.72 25.16 -17.01
CA LYS A 53 7.13 26.46 -16.46
C LYS A 53 8.37 26.32 -15.57
N GLN A 54 8.43 25.30 -14.73
CA GLN A 54 9.54 25.06 -13.79
C GLN A 54 10.91 24.98 -14.47
N LYS A 55 10.99 24.37 -15.67
CA LYS A 55 12.24 24.26 -16.45
C LYS A 55 12.89 25.62 -16.72
N ARG A 56 12.09 26.68 -16.80
CA ARG A 56 12.51 28.06 -17.13
C ARG A 56 12.72 28.95 -15.91
N LEU A 57 12.48 28.46 -14.69
CA LEU A 57 12.60 29.23 -13.46
C LEU A 57 14.01 29.13 -12.85
N PRO A 58 14.46 30.17 -12.10
CA PRO A 58 15.68 30.09 -11.29
C PRO A 58 15.52 29.07 -10.16
N GLU A 59 16.64 28.52 -9.67
CA GLU A 59 16.63 27.47 -8.64
C GLU A 59 15.95 27.91 -7.34
N SER A 60 16.26 29.11 -6.86
CA SER A 60 15.63 29.72 -5.69
C SER A 60 15.45 31.23 -5.92
N SER A 61 14.34 31.80 -5.47
CA SER A 61 14.10 33.24 -5.51
C SER A 61 13.35 33.67 -4.26
N TRP A 62 13.80 34.76 -3.63
CA TRP A 62 13.11 35.32 -2.47
C TRP A 62 11.71 35.82 -2.83
N LEU A 63 11.59 36.53 -3.95
CA LEU A 63 10.33 37.05 -4.50
C LEU A 63 10.01 36.39 -5.85
N GLY A 64 8.74 36.07 -6.09
CA GLY A 64 8.30 35.40 -7.31
C GLY A 64 8.41 33.87 -7.27
N ALA A 65 8.15 33.24 -8.42
CA ALA A 65 8.22 31.79 -8.60
C ALA A 65 9.66 31.33 -8.81
N ASP A 66 10.00 30.21 -8.18
CA ASP A 66 11.27 29.52 -8.35
C ASP A 66 11.01 28.00 -8.49
N ARG A 67 12.07 27.23 -8.77
CA ARG A 67 11.95 25.78 -8.91
C ARG A 67 11.46 25.11 -7.63
N GLN A 68 11.85 25.59 -6.45
CA GLN A 68 11.45 25.01 -5.16
C GLN A 68 9.96 25.19 -4.86
N LYS A 69 9.44 26.41 -4.92
CA LYS A 69 8.03 26.76 -4.72
C LYS A 69 7.15 26.07 -5.76
N THR A 70 7.61 26.00 -7.01
CA THR A 70 6.88 25.32 -8.09
C THR A 70 6.86 23.81 -7.87
N GLY A 71 7.98 23.24 -7.42
CA GLY A 71 8.05 21.83 -7.02
C GLY A 71 7.07 21.48 -5.89
N ALA A 72 6.96 22.34 -4.87
CA ALA A 72 5.99 22.15 -3.79
C ALA A 72 4.53 22.20 -4.29
N LYS A 73 4.22 23.06 -5.26
CA LYS A 73 2.89 23.10 -5.91
C LYS A 73 2.61 21.82 -6.70
N ILE A 74 3.57 21.36 -7.49
CA ILE A 74 3.47 20.09 -8.23
C ILE A 74 3.22 18.94 -7.24
N ALA A 75 3.99 18.84 -6.16
CA ALA A 75 3.81 17.80 -5.14
C ALA A 75 2.42 17.86 -4.46
N LYS A 76 1.81 19.05 -4.35
CA LYS A 76 0.42 19.18 -3.86
C LYS A 76 -0.58 18.62 -4.88
N LEU A 77 -0.38 18.87 -6.16
CA LEU A 77 -1.21 18.33 -7.24
C LEU A 77 -1.08 16.81 -7.35
N LEU A 78 0.14 16.27 -7.27
CA LEU A 78 0.36 14.82 -7.24
C LEU A 78 -0.38 14.17 -6.07
N ARG A 79 -0.32 14.76 -4.86
CA ARG A 79 -1.08 14.27 -3.70
C ARG A 79 -2.61 14.36 -3.88
N ARG A 80 -3.12 15.40 -4.55
CA ARG A 80 -4.54 15.48 -4.90
C ARG A 80 -4.94 14.37 -5.87
N ALA A 81 -4.13 14.13 -6.91
CA ALA A 81 -4.35 13.04 -7.86
C ALA A 81 -4.30 11.68 -7.16
N GLN A 82 -3.33 11.45 -6.26
CA GLN A 82 -3.28 10.25 -5.41
C GLN A 82 -4.57 10.08 -4.60
N GLY A 83 -5.08 11.13 -3.97
CA GLY A 83 -6.32 11.07 -3.20
C GLY A 83 -7.52 10.62 -4.03
N ILE A 84 -7.62 11.08 -5.28
CA ILE A 84 -8.66 10.62 -6.22
C ILE A 84 -8.39 9.18 -6.67
N LEU A 85 -7.16 8.83 -7.01
CA LEU A 85 -6.81 7.46 -7.43
C LEU A 85 -6.88 6.44 -6.29
N LEU A 86 -6.97 6.89 -5.05
CA LEU A 86 -7.20 6.07 -3.87
C LEU A 86 -8.70 6.08 -3.47
N SER A 87 -9.60 6.66 -4.27
CA SER A 87 -11.04 6.52 -4.04
C SER A 87 -11.51 5.18 -4.64
N SER A 88 -11.51 4.12 -3.83
CA SER A 88 -12.04 2.82 -4.22
C SER A 88 -12.82 2.14 -3.11
N GLU A 89 -13.75 1.25 -3.48
CA GLU A 89 -14.43 0.39 -2.52
C GLU A 89 -13.44 -0.49 -1.76
N THR A 90 -12.38 -0.98 -2.43
CA THR A 90 -11.26 -1.68 -1.77
C THR A 90 -10.69 -0.87 -0.62
N LEU A 91 -10.48 0.44 -0.81
CA LEU A 91 -9.88 1.27 0.22
C LEU A 91 -10.84 1.61 1.35
N LYS A 92 -12.15 1.70 1.07
CA LYS A 92 -13.15 1.71 2.15
C LYS A 92 -13.07 0.44 3.00
N LEU A 93 -12.85 -0.72 2.38
CA LEU A 93 -12.64 -1.97 3.12
C LEU A 93 -11.33 -1.97 3.91
N VAL A 94 -10.24 -1.42 3.35
CA VAL A 94 -8.96 -1.25 4.07
C VAL A 94 -9.12 -0.33 5.27
N ASP A 95 -9.69 0.86 5.08
CA ASP A 95 -9.95 1.84 6.14
C ASP A 95 -10.85 1.22 7.23
N ARG A 96 -11.89 0.49 6.81
CA ARG A 96 -12.75 -0.25 7.74
C ARG A 96 -11.98 -1.31 8.53
N SER A 97 -11.04 -2.01 7.89
CA SER A 97 -10.19 -2.98 8.57
C SER A 97 -9.32 -2.31 9.65
N GLU A 98 -8.80 -1.11 9.37
CA GLU A 98 -8.00 -0.31 10.30
C GLU A 98 -8.86 0.11 11.51
N GLU A 99 -10.06 0.64 11.29
CA GLU A 99 -11.00 0.99 12.37
C GLU A 99 -11.31 -0.21 13.30
N ILE A 100 -11.52 -1.39 12.71
CA ILE A 100 -11.79 -2.60 13.49
C ILE A 100 -10.55 -3.02 14.29
N LYS A 101 -9.37 -2.97 13.67
CA LYS A 101 -8.08 -3.27 14.32
C LYS A 101 -7.83 -2.33 15.51
N GLU A 102 -8.25 -1.07 15.43
CA GLU A 102 -8.18 -0.11 16.55
C GLU A 102 -9.23 -0.33 17.64
N ARG A 103 -10.45 -0.77 17.27
CA ARG A 103 -11.56 -1.00 18.22
C ARG A 103 -11.38 -2.28 19.03
N LEU A 104 -10.81 -3.33 18.44
CA LEU A 104 -10.63 -4.63 19.09
C LEU A 104 -9.84 -4.54 20.43
N PRO A 105 -8.67 -3.88 20.50
CA PRO A 105 -7.94 -3.69 21.76
C PRO A 105 -8.78 -3.00 22.85
N LYS A 106 -9.58 -1.99 22.48
CA LYS A 106 -10.46 -1.27 23.41
C LYS A 106 -11.56 -2.18 23.99
N LEU A 107 -12.11 -3.09 23.17
CA LEU A 107 -13.07 -4.09 23.63
C LEU A 107 -12.43 -5.11 24.58
N TYR A 108 -11.22 -5.59 24.30
CA TYR A 108 -10.51 -6.48 25.22
C TYR A 108 -10.21 -5.80 26.56
N GLN A 109 -9.76 -4.55 26.53
CA GLN A 109 -9.54 -3.77 27.74
C GLN A 109 -10.84 -3.63 28.54
N ARG A 110 -11.97 -3.32 27.88
CA ARG A 110 -13.29 -3.25 28.53
C ARG A 110 -13.69 -4.59 29.16
N ILE A 111 -13.47 -5.71 28.48
CA ILE A 111 -13.74 -7.05 29.03
C ILE A 111 -12.95 -7.27 30.32
N GLU A 112 -11.65 -7.02 30.30
CA GLU A 112 -10.79 -7.20 31.49
C GLU A 112 -11.16 -6.24 32.63
N GLU A 113 -11.49 -5.00 32.31
CA GLU A 113 -11.92 -4.00 33.29
C GLU A 113 -13.21 -4.43 34.01
N TYR A 114 -14.18 -4.97 33.26
CA TYR A 114 -15.44 -5.43 33.83
C TYR A 114 -15.32 -6.79 34.53
N LYS A 115 -14.43 -7.69 34.08
CA LYS A 115 -14.08 -8.89 34.84
C LYS A 115 -13.53 -8.53 36.22
N ASN A 116 -12.69 -7.50 36.30
CA ASN A 116 -12.19 -7.01 37.58
C ASN A 116 -13.30 -6.37 38.43
N LYS A 117 -14.13 -5.48 37.87
CA LYS A 117 -15.27 -4.86 38.58
C LYS A 117 -16.25 -5.89 39.13
N ARG A 118 -16.47 -6.98 38.40
CA ARG A 118 -17.34 -8.10 38.80
C ARG A 118 -16.92 -8.74 40.13
N ILE A 119 -15.63 -8.76 40.47
CA ILE A 119 -15.11 -9.37 41.72
C ILE A 119 -15.68 -8.67 42.95
N GLY A 120 -15.81 -7.33 42.90
CA GLY A 120 -16.33 -6.51 44.00
C GLY A 120 -17.81 -6.12 43.86
N ALA A 121 -18.49 -6.55 42.79
CA ALA A 121 -19.85 -6.14 42.51
C ALA A 121 -20.86 -6.89 43.41
N PRO A 122 -21.90 -6.21 43.95
CA PRO A 122 -22.95 -6.87 44.70
C PRO A 122 -23.85 -7.72 43.78
N GLN A 123 -24.43 -8.79 44.33
CA GLN A 123 -25.37 -9.66 43.60
C GLN A 123 -26.69 -8.93 43.24
N LYS A 124 -27.15 -8.05 44.14
CA LYS A 124 -28.33 -7.21 43.96
C LYS A 124 -28.05 -5.83 44.53
N SER A 125 -28.52 -4.79 43.87
CA SER A 125 -28.48 -3.42 44.34
C SER A 125 -29.76 -2.71 43.91
N TYR A 126 -30.30 -1.86 44.79
CA TYR A 126 -31.42 -0.97 44.48
C TYR A 126 -30.96 0.43 44.06
N ASN A 127 -29.66 0.72 44.16
CA ASN A 127 -29.07 1.97 43.70
C ASN A 127 -28.71 1.88 42.21
N PRO A 128 -29.30 2.70 41.31
CA PRO A 128 -29.06 2.64 39.86
C PRO A 128 -27.63 3.00 39.45
N PHE A 129 -26.85 3.62 40.34
CA PHE A 129 -25.44 3.95 40.09
C PHE A 129 -24.47 2.81 40.43
N VAL A 130 -24.93 1.77 41.13
CA VAL A 130 -24.10 0.62 41.52
C VAL A 130 -24.26 -0.50 40.51
N LYS A 131 -23.15 -0.88 39.86
CA LYS A 131 -23.12 -2.02 38.94
C LYS A 131 -23.15 -3.33 39.72
N THR A 132 -24.11 -4.18 39.41
CA THR A 132 -24.24 -5.53 39.97
C THR A 132 -23.38 -6.54 39.22
N VAL A 133 -23.23 -7.75 39.78
CA VAL A 133 -22.61 -8.89 39.06
C VAL A 133 -23.29 -9.11 37.72
N LYS A 134 -24.62 -9.06 37.69
CA LYS A 134 -25.42 -9.21 36.46
C LYS A 134 -25.09 -8.13 35.43
N ASP A 135 -25.02 -6.85 35.83
CA ASP A 135 -24.68 -5.76 34.90
C ASP A 135 -23.26 -5.91 34.32
N CYS A 136 -22.33 -6.43 35.13
CA CYS A 136 -20.98 -6.71 34.69
C CYS A 136 -20.96 -7.87 33.68
N ASP A 137 -21.67 -8.96 33.98
CA ASP A 137 -21.79 -10.12 33.09
C ASP A 137 -22.45 -9.75 31.75
N GLU A 138 -23.50 -8.92 31.77
CA GLU A 138 -24.15 -8.40 30.55
C GLU A 138 -23.18 -7.55 29.72
N THR A 139 -22.40 -6.66 30.36
CA THR A 139 -21.40 -5.83 29.66
C THR A 139 -20.28 -6.66 29.05
N ILE A 140 -19.80 -7.68 29.77
CA ILE A 140 -18.78 -8.62 29.27
C ILE A 140 -19.33 -9.37 28.05
N ALA A 141 -20.53 -9.94 28.17
CA ALA A 141 -21.18 -10.69 27.09
C ALA A 141 -21.42 -9.84 25.84
N GLU A 142 -21.83 -8.57 26.01
CA GLU A 142 -21.99 -7.62 24.91
C GLU A 142 -20.64 -7.35 24.21
N ALA A 143 -19.59 -7.07 24.98
CA ALA A 143 -18.25 -6.82 24.44
C ALA A 143 -17.68 -8.05 23.73
N GLU A 144 -17.88 -9.26 24.26
CA GLU A 144 -17.47 -10.52 23.62
C GLU A 144 -18.23 -10.79 22.32
N LYS A 145 -19.55 -10.50 22.30
CA LYS A 145 -20.36 -10.58 21.07
C LYS A 145 -19.83 -9.61 20.01
N ASP A 146 -19.49 -8.39 20.40
CA ASP A 146 -18.90 -7.38 19.52
C ASP A 146 -17.54 -7.84 18.97
N VAL A 147 -16.67 -8.39 19.81
CA VAL A 147 -15.38 -8.98 19.39
C VAL A 147 -15.60 -10.07 18.34
N LYS A 148 -16.55 -10.99 18.57
CA LYS A 148 -16.85 -12.07 17.62
C LYS A 148 -17.36 -11.52 16.29
N ARG A 149 -18.28 -10.56 16.33
CA ARG A 149 -18.82 -9.90 15.14
C ARG A 149 -17.73 -9.21 14.33
N LEU A 150 -16.90 -8.38 14.98
CA LEU A 150 -15.83 -7.62 14.34
C LEU A 150 -14.74 -8.52 13.76
N ARG A 151 -14.40 -9.63 14.43
CA ARG A 151 -13.48 -10.63 13.87
C ARG A 151 -14.05 -11.32 12.62
N GLY A 152 -15.35 -11.61 12.61
CA GLY A 152 -16.03 -12.13 11.42
C GLY A 152 -16.01 -11.13 10.26
N GLU A 153 -16.26 -9.85 10.55
CA GLU A 153 -16.19 -8.75 9.58
C GLU A 153 -14.76 -8.60 8.99
N LEU A 154 -13.71 -8.67 9.82
CA LEU A 154 -12.32 -8.67 9.34
C LEU A 154 -12.01 -9.84 8.39
N ALA A 155 -12.55 -11.04 8.66
CA ALA A 155 -12.36 -12.18 7.78
C ALA A 155 -13.03 -11.96 6.41
N GLN A 156 -14.26 -11.43 6.41
CA GLN A 156 -14.98 -11.09 5.17
C GLN A 156 -14.25 -10.00 4.37
N ILE A 157 -13.76 -8.96 5.04
CA ILE A 157 -12.96 -7.90 4.42
C ILE A 157 -11.70 -8.48 3.77
N ARG A 158 -10.98 -9.35 4.50
CA ARG A 158 -9.80 -10.04 3.97
C ARG A 158 -10.13 -10.83 2.70
N ASP A 159 -11.23 -11.59 2.72
CA ASP A 159 -11.61 -12.42 1.57
C ASP A 159 -11.98 -11.56 0.36
N ALA A 160 -12.73 -10.48 0.57
CA ALA A 160 -13.11 -9.53 -0.48
C ALA A 160 -11.87 -8.86 -1.11
N ILE A 161 -10.97 -8.30 -0.30
CA ILE A 161 -9.74 -7.66 -0.80
C ILE A 161 -8.83 -8.70 -1.50
N THR A 162 -8.70 -9.91 -0.95
CA THR A 162 -7.89 -10.97 -1.59
C THR A 162 -8.45 -11.37 -2.95
N ALA A 163 -9.77 -11.48 -3.08
CA ALA A 163 -10.44 -11.77 -4.35
C ALA A 163 -10.18 -10.66 -5.38
N GLU A 164 -10.27 -9.40 -4.95
CA GLU A 164 -10.02 -8.24 -5.81
C GLU A 164 -8.56 -8.18 -6.30
N LEU A 165 -7.59 -8.36 -5.40
CA LEU A 165 -6.17 -8.44 -5.76
C LEU A 165 -5.87 -9.59 -6.74
N ARG A 166 -6.50 -10.76 -6.55
CA ARG A 166 -6.40 -11.87 -7.50
C ARG A 166 -7.00 -11.49 -8.86
N GLY A 167 -8.08 -10.71 -8.87
CA GLY A 167 -8.70 -10.14 -10.08
C GLY A 167 -7.74 -9.22 -10.85
N TRP A 168 -6.93 -8.41 -10.14
CA TRP A 168 -5.87 -7.59 -10.74
C TRP A 168 -4.64 -8.40 -11.18
N GLY A 169 -4.66 -9.72 -10.99
CA GLY A 169 -3.61 -10.63 -11.42
C GLY A 169 -2.48 -10.84 -10.42
N LEU A 170 -2.61 -10.37 -9.16
CA LEU A 170 -1.66 -10.76 -8.11
C LEU A 170 -1.88 -12.22 -7.73
N LYS A 171 -0.83 -13.02 -7.88
CA LYS A 171 -0.81 -14.39 -7.36
C LYS A 171 -0.47 -14.34 -5.88
N LEU A 172 -1.49 -14.38 -5.03
CA LEU A 172 -1.35 -14.38 -3.58
C LEU A 172 -1.59 -15.76 -2.99
N THR A 173 -0.54 -16.31 -2.39
CA THR A 173 -0.63 -17.45 -1.46
C THR A 173 -1.29 -17.03 -0.15
N ASP A 174 -1.84 -17.99 0.59
CA ASP A 174 -2.49 -17.69 1.88
C ASP A 174 -1.51 -17.10 2.90
N ALA A 175 -0.23 -17.49 2.83
CA ALA A 175 0.83 -16.92 3.66
C ALA A 175 1.12 -15.46 3.32
N GLN A 176 1.11 -15.08 2.03
CA GLN A 176 1.26 -13.68 1.60
C GLN A 176 0.04 -12.84 1.98
N ALA A 177 -1.17 -13.41 1.85
CA ALA A 177 -2.40 -12.75 2.29
C ALA A 177 -2.37 -12.53 3.81
N ASP A 178 -1.96 -13.53 4.59
CA ASP A 178 -1.80 -13.41 6.04
C ASP A 178 -0.92 -12.21 6.42
N VAL A 179 0.25 -12.07 5.79
CA VAL A 179 1.17 -10.94 6.04
C VAL A 179 0.54 -9.60 5.69
N LEU A 180 -0.19 -9.54 4.57
CA LEU A 180 -0.86 -8.34 4.10
C LEU A 180 -1.90 -7.82 5.09
N PHE A 181 -2.60 -8.69 5.80
CA PHE A 181 -3.64 -8.28 6.76
C PHE A 181 -3.15 -8.20 8.21
N SER A 182 -2.02 -8.81 8.56
CA SER A 182 -1.47 -8.86 9.92
C SER A 182 -0.30 -7.91 10.19
N SER A 183 0.22 -7.20 9.18
CA SER A 183 1.34 -6.27 9.33
C SER A 183 0.93 -4.81 9.10
N VAL A 184 1.58 -3.86 9.79
CA VAL A 184 1.35 -2.41 9.55
C VAL A 184 1.77 -1.98 8.15
N VAL A 185 2.68 -2.76 7.54
CA VAL A 185 3.18 -2.55 6.18
C VAL A 185 2.11 -2.93 5.16
N GLY A 186 1.30 -3.93 5.49
CA GLY A 186 0.29 -4.51 4.62
C GLY A 186 -0.76 -3.51 4.15
N ASP A 187 -1.23 -2.63 5.04
CA ASP A 187 -2.21 -1.59 4.66
C ASP A 187 -1.62 -0.61 3.63
N SER A 188 -0.34 -0.25 3.75
CA SER A 188 0.33 0.59 2.76
C SER A 188 0.62 -0.15 1.44
N LEU A 189 0.87 -1.46 1.49
CA LEU A 189 1.00 -2.30 0.31
C LEU A 189 -0.32 -2.43 -0.46
N LEU A 190 -1.45 -2.54 0.25
CA LEU A 190 -2.80 -2.52 -0.33
C LEU A 190 -3.08 -1.20 -1.04
N ARG A 191 -2.79 -0.07 -0.38
CA ARG A 191 -2.91 1.27 -1.00
C ARG A 191 -2.04 1.40 -2.26
N ASN A 192 -0.82 0.87 -2.23
CA ASN A 192 0.06 0.82 -3.41
C ASN A 192 -0.51 -0.05 -4.54
N ALA A 193 -1.19 -1.15 -4.23
CA ALA A 193 -1.81 -2.00 -5.24
C ALA A 193 -2.99 -1.29 -5.92
N VAL A 194 -3.86 -0.66 -5.12
CA VAL A 194 -5.03 0.08 -5.61
C VAL A 194 -4.62 1.22 -6.54
N ILE A 195 -3.65 2.04 -6.14
CA ILE A 195 -3.22 3.17 -6.97
C ILE A 195 -2.64 2.70 -8.29
N PHE A 196 -1.89 1.60 -8.31
CA PHE A 196 -1.33 1.03 -9.52
C PHE A 196 -2.43 0.59 -10.48
N GLU A 197 -3.44 -0.11 -9.98
CA GLU A 197 -4.56 -0.57 -10.80
C GLU A 197 -5.36 0.61 -11.36
N ASN A 198 -5.66 1.61 -10.52
CA ASN A 198 -6.39 2.79 -10.96
C ASN A 198 -5.58 3.61 -11.97
N VAL A 199 -4.26 3.72 -11.81
CA VAL A 199 -3.39 4.38 -12.80
C VAL A 199 -3.40 3.64 -14.14
N LYS A 200 -3.43 2.31 -14.16
CA LYS A 200 -3.62 1.54 -15.41
C LYS A 200 -4.97 1.82 -16.06
N GLY A 201 -6.05 1.83 -15.28
CA GLY A 201 -7.39 2.13 -15.78
C GLY A 201 -7.47 3.55 -16.38
N VAL A 202 -6.91 4.54 -15.69
CA VAL A 202 -6.88 5.95 -16.17
C VAL A 202 -6.05 6.05 -17.44
N THR A 203 -4.90 5.37 -17.48
CA THR A 203 -4.03 5.30 -18.66
C THR A 203 -4.80 4.75 -19.87
N ALA A 204 -5.56 3.67 -19.71
CA ALA A 204 -6.39 3.13 -20.79
C ALA A 204 -7.46 4.12 -21.29
N GLN A 205 -8.12 4.86 -20.38
CA GLN A 205 -9.09 5.88 -20.75
C GLN A 205 -8.44 7.06 -21.50
N LEU A 206 -7.26 7.52 -21.06
CA LEU A 206 -6.49 8.54 -21.77
C LEU A 206 -6.07 8.09 -23.17
N THR A 207 -5.67 6.83 -23.34
CA THR A 207 -5.39 6.23 -24.65
C THR A 207 -6.62 6.28 -25.55
N GLN A 208 -7.78 5.91 -25.02
CA GLN A 208 -9.03 5.93 -25.76
C GLN A 208 -9.43 7.35 -26.19
N LEU A 209 -9.33 8.33 -25.29
CA LEU A 209 -9.61 9.73 -25.59
C LEU A 209 -8.65 10.30 -26.65
N MET A 210 -7.37 9.94 -26.57
CA MET A 210 -6.39 10.31 -27.61
C MET A 210 -6.76 9.68 -28.96
N ALA A 211 -7.11 8.40 -28.97
CA ALA A 211 -7.51 7.69 -30.18
C ALA A 211 -8.86 8.17 -30.75
N GLN A 212 -9.69 8.88 -29.99
CA GLN A 212 -10.92 9.51 -30.50
C GLN A 212 -10.63 10.89 -31.11
N ASN A 213 -9.59 11.57 -30.64
CA ASN A 213 -9.22 12.92 -31.06
C ASN A 213 -7.98 12.90 -31.96
N LYS A 214 -7.97 11.98 -32.95
CA LYS A 214 -6.80 11.73 -33.80
C LYS A 214 -6.39 12.93 -34.65
N ASP A 215 -7.28 13.89 -34.86
CA ASP A 215 -7.04 15.04 -35.73
C ASP A 215 -6.51 16.29 -34.98
N ASP A 216 -6.32 16.20 -33.67
CA ASP A 216 -5.87 17.31 -32.83
C ASP A 216 -4.57 16.99 -32.08
N THR A 217 -3.45 17.48 -32.63
CA THR A 217 -2.11 17.34 -32.01
C THR A 217 -1.98 18.03 -30.65
N SER A 218 -2.80 19.05 -30.37
CA SER A 218 -2.84 19.73 -29.07
C SER A 218 -3.46 18.84 -28.00
N ILE A 219 -4.56 18.17 -28.34
CA ILE A 219 -5.20 17.19 -27.46
C ILE A 219 -4.27 15.99 -27.21
N ALA A 220 -3.57 15.50 -28.24
CA ALA A 220 -2.58 14.44 -28.07
C ALA A 220 -1.47 14.86 -27.09
N ARG A 221 -0.86 16.04 -27.28
CA ARG A 221 0.13 16.60 -26.34
C ARG A 221 -0.39 16.67 -24.91
N LYS A 222 -1.63 17.13 -24.71
CA LYS A 222 -2.25 17.20 -23.39
C LYS A 222 -2.30 15.84 -22.70
N TYR A 223 -2.81 14.80 -23.37
CA TYR A 223 -2.92 13.47 -22.78
C TYR A 223 -1.57 12.80 -22.51
N TYR A 224 -0.53 13.08 -23.30
CA TYR A 224 0.84 12.65 -22.95
C TYR A 224 1.39 13.31 -21.71
N GLY A 225 1.16 14.61 -21.56
CA GLY A 225 1.57 15.33 -20.36
C GLY A 225 0.95 14.72 -19.10
N MET A 226 -0.35 14.42 -19.18
CA MET A 226 -1.07 13.72 -18.12
C MET A 226 -0.49 12.32 -17.85
N TYR A 227 -0.14 11.57 -18.89
CA TYR A 227 0.50 10.26 -18.76
C TYR A 227 1.84 10.35 -18.01
N VAL A 228 2.72 11.28 -18.39
CA VAL A 228 3.99 11.51 -17.67
C VAL A 228 3.72 11.84 -16.21
N THR A 229 2.69 12.66 -15.95
CA THR A 229 2.28 13.04 -14.59
C THR A 229 1.75 11.86 -13.78
N LEU A 230 1.02 10.91 -14.39
CA LEU A 230 0.58 9.67 -13.73
C LEU A 230 1.77 8.81 -13.29
N ILE A 231 2.84 8.76 -14.10
CA ILE A 231 4.08 8.08 -13.70
C ILE A 231 4.69 8.74 -12.46
N ASP A 232 4.67 10.07 -12.35
CA ASP A 232 5.15 10.74 -11.15
C ASP A 232 4.29 10.47 -9.92
N VAL A 233 2.97 10.35 -10.11
CA VAL A 233 2.06 9.97 -9.03
C VAL A 233 2.46 8.59 -8.47
N LEU A 234 2.78 7.63 -9.34
CA LEU A 234 3.28 6.32 -8.92
C LEU A 234 4.62 6.45 -8.18
N LEU A 235 5.59 7.17 -8.74
CA LEU A 235 6.91 7.37 -8.10
C LEU A 235 6.79 8.00 -6.71
N ASP A 236 6.03 9.09 -6.58
CA ASP A 236 5.85 9.78 -5.31
C ASP A 236 5.25 8.84 -4.25
N THR A 237 4.29 7.99 -4.65
CA THR A 237 3.71 6.98 -3.78
C THR A 237 4.73 5.93 -3.34
N GLN A 238 5.52 5.38 -4.28
CA GLN A 238 6.52 4.37 -3.97
C GLN A 238 7.65 4.92 -3.08
N HIS A 239 8.10 6.15 -3.33
CA HIS A 239 9.06 6.84 -2.45
C HIS A 239 8.48 7.07 -1.06
N GLY A 240 7.21 7.48 -0.96
CA GLY A 240 6.50 7.61 0.30
C GLY A 240 6.48 6.33 1.13
N PHE A 241 6.28 5.18 0.47
CA PHE A 241 6.35 3.86 1.12
C PHE A 241 7.76 3.55 1.66
N VAL A 242 8.80 3.74 0.85
CA VAL A 242 10.20 3.54 1.28
C VAL A 242 10.55 4.45 2.46
N ASN A 243 10.11 5.71 2.43
CA ASN A 243 10.34 6.68 3.50
C ASN A 243 9.67 6.25 4.82
N LYS A 244 8.45 5.67 4.77
CA LYS A 244 7.81 5.10 5.97
C LYS A 244 8.57 3.91 6.53
N ILE A 245 9.08 3.02 5.67
CA ILE A 245 9.93 1.90 6.13
C ILE A 245 11.14 2.46 6.88
N ASP A 246 11.88 3.39 6.26
CA ASP A 246 13.16 3.87 6.80
C ASP A 246 12.99 4.80 8.01
N GLY A 247 12.00 5.70 7.96
CA GLY A 247 11.83 6.77 8.94
C GLY A 247 10.90 6.42 10.11
N GLU A 248 10.01 5.44 9.96
CA GLU A 248 8.97 5.16 10.96
C GLU A 248 9.02 3.72 11.46
N TRP A 249 8.77 2.73 10.58
CA TRP A 249 8.60 1.35 11.02
C TRP A 249 9.91 0.70 11.46
N ARG A 250 10.97 0.81 10.66
CA ARG A 250 12.27 0.18 10.98
C ARG A 250 12.87 0.70 12.30
N PRO A 251 12.88 2.02 12.59
CA PRO A 251 13.34 2.52 13.88
C PRO A 251 12.51 2.01 15.06
N GLN A 252 11.19 1.96 14.93
CA GLN A 252 10.30 1.49 16.00
C GLN A 252 10.50 -0.01 16.29
N VAL A 253 10.60 -0.85 15.25
CA VAL A 253 10.88 -2.29 15.43
C VAL A 253 12.25 -2.50 16.10
N LYS A 254 13.27 -1.72 15.72
CA LYS A 254 14.59 -1.76 16.39
C LYS A 254 14.49 -1.41 17.87
N LYS A 255 13.75 -0.35 18.22
CA LYS A 255 13.52 0.03 19.62
C LYS A 255 12.85 -1.08 20.43
N ILE A 256 11.88 -1.80 19.83
CA ILE A 256 11.24 -2.96 20.48
C ILE A 256 12.26 -4.09 20.69
N SER A 257 13.06 -4.41 19.67
CA SER A 257 14.11 -5.43 19.74
C SER A 257 15.15 -5.12 20.83
N GLU A 258 15.64 -3.87 20.88
CA GLU A 258 16.62 -3.42 21.87
C GLU A 258 16.08 -3.49 23.30
N GLY A 259 14.83 -3.08 23.53
CA GLY A 259 14.18 -3.19 24.83
C GLY A 259 14.00 -4.64 25.29
N ALA A 260 13.59 -5.52 24.38
CA ALA A 260 13.47 -6.95 24.66
C ALA A 260 14.85 -7.58 24.94
N ALA A 261 15.89 -7.22 24.18
CA ALA A 261 17.25 -7.70 24.39
C ALA A 261 17.84 -7.27 25.75
N ALA A 262 17.58 -6.03 26.17
CA ALA A 262 17.96 -5.54 27.50
C ALA A 262 17.26 -6.34 28.60
N SER A 263 15.95 -6.53 28.48
CA SER A 263 15.14 -7.30 29.44
C SER A 263 15.57 -8.78 29.50
N LEU A 264 15.93 -9.37 28.35
CA LEU A 264 16.50 -10.71 28.26
C LEU A 264 17.83 -10.82 29.02
N LYS A 265 18.72 -9.83 28.86
CA LYS A 265 20.01 -9.78 29.55
C LYS A 265 19.83 -9.68 31.07
N GLU A 266 18.92 -8.82 31.52
CA GLU A 266 18.58 -8.67 32.95
C GLU A 266 18.02 -9.97 33.54
N ALA A 267 17.05 -10.59 32.86
CA ALA A 267 16.46 -11.85 33.28
C ALA A 267 17.51 -12.98 33.38
N ARG A 268 18.42 -13.08 32.39
CA ARG A 268 19.53 -14.05 32.41
C ARG A 268 20.53 -13.77 33.55
N ALA A 269 20.84 -12.51 33.82
CA ALA A 269 21.69 -12.14 34.95
C ALA A 269 21.04 -12.51 36.30
N ALA A 270 19.73 -12.30 36.44
CA ALA A 270 18.99 -12.66 37.64
C ALA A 270 18.98 -14.18 37.90
N LEU A 271 19.00 -15.02 36.86
CA LEU A 271 19.08 -16.49 37.03
C LEU A 271 20.38 -16.95 37.72
N ASN A 272 21.47 -16.20 37.53
CA ASN A 272 22.78 -16.50 38.11
C ASN A 272 22.93 -16.02 39.56
N ARG A 273 21.97 -15.23 40.06
CA ARG A 273 21.97 -14.75 41.44
C ARG A 273 21.54 -15.84 42.41
N SER A 274 22.21 -15.93 43.56
CA SER A 274 21.96 -16.95 44.59
C SER A 274 20.82 -16.58 45.55
N ASP A 275 20.45 -15.31 45.64
CA ASP A 275 19.46 -14.79 46.60
C ASP A 275 17.99 -14.93 46.14
N PHE A 276 17.76 -15.36 44.91
CA PHE A 276 16.41 -15.66 44.40
C PHE A 276 16.00 -17.11 44.64
N SER A 277 14.74 -17.31 45.05
CA SER A 277 14.12 -18.62 45.21
C SER A 277 13.95 -19.36 43.88
N ALA A 278 13.63 -20.66 43.95
CA ALA A 278 13.34 -21.46 42.77
C ALA A 278 12.16 -20.90 41.95
N ASP A 279 11.10 -20.43 42.64
CA ASP A 279 9.91 -19.85 42.01
C ASP A 279 10.22 -18.51 41.33
N GLN A 280 11.00 -17.65 42.00
CA GLN A 280 11.45 -16.38 41.40
C GLN A 280 12.32 -16.63 40.16
N LYS A 281 13.22 -17.63 40.21
CA LYS A 281 14.00 -18.05 39.05
C LYS A 281 13.12 -18.61 37.93
N ALA A 282 12.02 -19.30 38.24
CA ALA A 282 11.08 -19.76 37.22
C ALA A 282 10.43 -18.58 36.47
N ILE A 283 10.08 -17.49 37.17
CA ILE A 283 9.59 -16.25 36.56
C ILE A 283 10.65 -15.65 35.62
N PHE A 284 11.91 -15.53 36.07
CA PHE A 284 12.98 -15.02 35.21
C PHE A 284 13.23 -15.89 33.97
N ARG A 285 13.11 -17.23 34.09
CA ARG A 285 13.18 -18.13 32.91
C ARG A 285 12.06 -17.86 31.91
N SER A 286 10.83 -17.68 32.40
CA SER A 286 9.67 -17.34 31.56
C SER A 286 9.87 -16.00 30.85
N ASN A 287 10.32 -14.97 31.58
CA ASN A 287 10.61 -13.65 31.03
C ASN A 287 11.74 -13.70 30.00
N ALA A 288 12.80 -14.48 30.24
CA ALA A 288 13.87 -14.68 29.28
C ALA A 288 13.36 -15.36 28.01
N ALA A 289 12.55 -16.42 28.12
CA ALA A 289 11.98 -17.10 26.96
C ALA A 289 11.07 -16.18 26.14
N SER A 290 10.23 -15.38 26.80
CA SER A 290 9.35 -14.40 26.14
C SER A 290 10.15 -13.33 25.39
N ASN A 291 11.11 -12.68 26.05
CA ASN A 291 11.94 -11.65 25.42
C ASN A 291 12.81 -12.21 24.29
N GLU A 292 13.32 -13.44 24.42
CA GLU A 292 14.04 -14.11 23.32
C GLU A 292 13.13 -14.30 22.09
N MET A 293 11.85 -14.61 22.31
CA MET A 293 10.88 -14.73 21.23
C MET A 293 10.57 -13.38 20.58
N THR A 294 10.41 -12.31 21.37
CA THR A 294 10.22 -10.95 20.85
C THR A 294 11.43 -10.48 20.04
N VAL A 295 12.66 -10.77 20.47
CA VAL A 295 13.89 -10.44 19.70
C VAL A 295 13.87 -11.16 18.34
N LYS A 296 13.61 -12.47 18.31
CA LYS A 296 13.51 -13.25 17.06
C LYS A 296 12.40 -12.72 16.13
N ALA A 297 11.24 -12.38 16.68
CA ALA A 297 10.13 -11.83 15.91
C ALA A 297 10.50 -10.46 15.29
N ALA A 298 11.17 -9.59 16.06
CA ALA A 298 11.62 -8.30 15.57
C ALA A 298 12.67 -8.44 14.46
N GLU A 299 13.61 -9.39 14.58
CA GLU A 299 14.58 -9.69 13.51
C GLU A 299 13.88 -10.12 12.21
N GLN A 300 12.89 -11.01 12.30
CA GLN A 300 12.11 -11.42 11.12
C GLN A 300 11.29 -10.27 10.53
N TYR A 301 10.73 -9.41 11.38
CA TYR A 301 10.01 -8.21 10.94
C TYR A 301 10.95 -7.24 10.20
N LEU A 302 12.16 -7.02 10.70
CA LEU A 302 13.17 -6.19 10.03
C LEU A 302 13.57 -6.79 8.67
N LYS A 303 13.74 -8.11 8.59
CA LYS A 303 14.01 -8.81 7.32
C LYS A 303 12.85 -8.62 6.32
N LEU A 304 11.60 -8.72 6.78
CA LEU A 304 10.43 -8.44 5.96
C LEU A 304 10.47 -7.00 5.42
N LEU A 305 10.73 -6.01 6.28
CA LEU A 305 10.83 -4.61 5.87
C LEU A 305 11.93 -4.38 4.83
N ASP A 306 13.11 -4.97 5.03
CA ASP A 306 14.25 -4.83 4.12
C ASP A 306 13.96 -5.51 2.76
N ASN A 307 13.29 -6.66 2.77
CA ASN A 307 12.84 -7.35 1.55
C ASN A 307 11.79 -6.53 0.79
N GLN A 308 10.79 -5.98 1.49
CA GLN A 308 9.74 -5.16 0.89
C GLN A 308 10.31 -3.86 0.31
N LYS A 309 11.23 -3.22 1.04
CA LYS A 309 11.98 -2.06 0.54
C LYS A 309 12.72 -2.39 -0.76
N THR A 310 13.42 -3.52 -0.80
CA THR A 310 14.16 -3.96 -2.00
C THR A 310 13.22 -4.19 -3.19
N SER A 311 12.09 -4.86 -2.97
CA SER A 311 11.05 -5.08 -3.98
C SER A 311 10.53 -3.76 -4.56
N VAL A 312 10.17 -2.81 -3.70
CA VAL A 312 9.68 -1.48 -4.12
C VAL A 312 10.78 -0.65 -4.78
N GLN A 313 12.03 -0.71 -4.33
CA GLN A 313 13.14 -0.01 -4.99
C GLN A 313 13.42 -0.55 -6.39
N ASN A 314 13.24 -1.86 -6.62
CA ASN A 314 13.30 -2.42 -7.97
C ASN A 314 12.17 -1.88 -8.85
N CYS A 315 10.96 -1.78 -8.30
CA CYS A 315 9.81 -1.18 -8.98
C CYS A 315 10.07 0.29 -9.32
N ILE A 316 10.56 1.09 -8.38
CA ILE A 316 10.94 2.51 -8.59
C ILE A 316 11.92 2.63 -9.76
N ARG A 317 13.00 1.84 -9.78
CA ARG A 317 13.98 1.86 -10.89
C ARG A 317 13.35 1.51 -12.23
N SER A 318 12.32 0.66 -12.26
CA SER A 318 11.60 0.39 -13.51
C SER A 318 10.76 1.59 -13.92
N ILE A 319 9.97 2.14 -12.99
CA ILE A 319 9.10 3.29 -13.24
C ILE A 319 9.93 4.50 -13.67
N GLU A 320 11.12 4.73 -13.09
CA GLU A 320 12.02 5.82 -13.47
C GLU A 320 12.52 5.70 -14.91
N ARG A 321 12.86 4.49 -15.37
CA ARG A 321 13.23 4.24 -16.78
C ARG A 321 12.06 4.49 -17.72
N ASP A 322 10.87 4.00 -17.35
CA ASP A 322 9.66 4.20 -18.14
C ASP A 322 9.30 5.70 -18.21
N ARG A 323 9.51 6.42 -17.11
CA ARG A 323 9.35 7.87 -17.05
C ARG A 323 10.33 8.61 -17.96
N GLU A 324 11.58 8.18 -18.03
CA GLU A 324 12.59 8.79 -18.90
C GLU A 324 12.18 8.67 -20.37
N VAL A 325 11.76 7.47 -20.78
CA VAL A 325 11.20 7.22 -22.12
C VAL A 325 9.97 8.09 -22.35
N ALA A 326 9.04 8.15 -21.38
CA ALA A 326 7.84 8.97 -21.46
C ALA A 326 8.14 10.46 -21.65
N ALA A 327 9.07 11.00 -20.87
CA ALA A 327 9.46 12.39 -20.92
C ALA A 327 10.14 12.74 -22.24
N ASN A 328 10.98 11.85 -22.77
CA ASN A 328 11.62 12.01 -24.07
C ASN A 328 10.60 11.98 -25.22
N THR A 329 9.70 11.00 -25.21
CA THR A 329 8.60 10.89 -26.18
C THR A 329 7.70 12.12 -26.12
N TYR A 330 7.35 12.58 -24.92
CA TYR A 330 6.57 13.80 -24.74
C TYR A 330 7.25 15.04 -25.34
N ALA A 331 8.55 15.23 -25.07
CA ALA A 331 9.32 16.32 -25.66
C ALA A 331 9.35 16.23 -27.20
N THR A 332 9.51 15.02 -27.74
CA THR A 332 9.49 14.77 -29.18
C THR A 332 8.12 15.12 -29.80
N VAL A 333 7.02 14.68 -29.18
CA VAL A 333 5.65 14.99 -29.61
C VAL A 333 5.34 16.48 -29.53
N GLN A 334 6.00 17.25 -28.65
CA GLN A 334 5.90 18.71 -28.66
C GLN A 334 6.48 19.36 -29.92
N HIS A 335 7.44 18.71 -30.58
CA HIS A 335 8.15 19.25 -31.74
C HIS A 335 7.68 18.66 -33.08
N ILE A 336 7.07 17.47 -33.07
CA ILE A 336 6.55 16.83 -34.27
C ILE A 336 5.24 17.48 -34.72
N SER A 337 5.15 17.78 -36.01
CA SER A 337 3.92 18.23 -36.67
C SER A 337 3.13 17.09 -37.34
N ASP A 338 3.76 15.93 -37.58
CA ASP A 338 3.11 14.74 -38.16
C ASP A 338 2.31 13.97 -37.10
N MET A 339 1.00 13.94 -37.32
CA MET A 339 0.02 13.37 -36.41
C MET A 339 0.07 11.84 -36.32
N ASN A 340 0.40 11.15 -37.41
CA ASN A 340 0.49 9.69 -37.41
C ASN A 340 1.67 9.22 -36.57
N ALA A 341 2.80 9.94 -36.67
CA ALA A 341 3.98 9.68 -35.85
C ALA A 341 3.72 9.92 -34.36
N VAL A 342 2.95 10.96 -34.01
CA VAL A 342 2.52 11.24 -32.64
C VAL A 342 1.69 10.08 -32.10
N ILE A 343 0.61 9.70 -32.78
CA ILE A 343 -0.31 8.64 -32.32
C ILE A 343 0.40 7.29 -32.14
N GLN A 344 1.23 6.88 -33.11
CA GLN A 344 1.98 5.63 -33.04
C GLN A 344 2.94 5.60 -31.85
N SER A 345 3.70 6.67 -31.64
CA SER A 345 4.60 6.80 -30.48
C SER A 345 3.83 6.77 -29.17
N GLY A 346 2.56 7.19 -29.18
CA GLY A 346 1.74 7.14 -28.00
C GLY A 346 1.24 5.79 -27.60
N MET A 347 0.66 5.05 -28.54
CA MET A 347 0.13 3.73 -28.20
C MET A 347 1.21 2.87 -27.51
N GLN A 348 2.46 2.93 -28.01
CA GLN A 348 3.61 2.28 -27.39
C GLN A 348 3.89 2.75 -25.96
N LEU A 349 3.78 4.07 -25.70
CA LEU A 349 4.03 4.63 -24.38
C LEU A 349 2.96 4.21 -23.36
N PHE A 350 1.69 4.25 -23.74
CA PHE A 350 0.59 3.84 -22.87
C PHE A 350 0.63 2.34 -22.55
N ASP A 351 1.09 1.50 -23.50
CA ASP A 351 1.28 0.06 -23.30
C ASP A 351 2.32 -0.26 -22.20
N MET A 352 3.37 0.55 -22.03
CA MET A 352 4.39 0.34 -21.00
C MET A 352 3.80 0.37 -19.58
N LEU A 353 2.93 1.35 -19.30
CA LEU A 353 2.32 1.50 -17.98
C LEU A 353 1.26 0.44 -17.72
N ALA A 354 0.48 0.07 -18.75
CA ALA A 354 -0.45 -1.05 -18.67
C ALA A 354 0.25 -2.37 -18.32
N ALA A 355 1.49 -2.55 -18.81
CA ALA A 355 2.32 -3.72 -18.57
C ALA A 355 3.07 -3.70 -17.21
N MET A 356 3.08 -2.57 -16.48
CA MET A 356 3.78 -2.50 -15.20
C MET A 356 3.24 -3.54 -14.21
N GLN A 357 4.16 -4.20 -13.50
CA GLN A 357 3.81 -5.20 -12.50
C GLN A 357 3.84 -4.59 -11.11
N LEU A 358 2.91 -5.05 -10.27
CA LEU A 358 2.89 -4.70 -8.87
C LEU A 358 4.13 -5.26 -8.15
N PRO A 359 4.63 -4.58 -7.11
CA PRO A 359 5.70 -5.11 -6.27
C PRO A 359 5.33 -6.49 -5.70
N GLU A 360 6.27 -7.42 -5.74
CA GLU A 360 6.04 -8.77 -5.21
C GLU A 360 5.89 -8.73 -3.68
N LEU A 361 4.86 -9.40 -3.16
CA LEU A 361 4.62 -9.55 -1.74
C LEU A 361 5.42 -10.73 -1.17
N GLN A 362 6.35 -10.43 -0.27
CA GLN A 362 7.17 -11.43 0.39
C GLN A 362 6.41 -12.04 1.59
N ALA A 363 6.43 -13.37 1.69
CA ALA A 363 5.78 -14.12 2.78
C ALA A 363 6.60 -14.09 4.09
N PHE A 364 5.92 -14.44 5.18
CA PHE A 364 6.53 -14.61 6.50
C PHE A 364 7.13 -16.00 6.65
N ASP A 365 8.33 -16.05 7.21
CA ASP A 365 9.13 -17.26 7.33
C ASP A 365 9.16 -17.71 8.81
N SER A 366 8.05 -18.30 9.29
CA SER A 366 7.95 -19.28 10.41
C SER A 366 6.64 -19.16 11.24
N SER A 367 6.02 -20.28 11.60
CA SER A 367 4.79 -20.30 12.42
C SER A 367 5.01 -20.00 13.90
N GLY A 368 6.26 -20.10 14.39
CA GLY A 368 6.58 -19.98 15.82
C GLY A 368 6.43 -18.57 16.38
N VAL A 369 6.82 -17.54 15.63
CA VAL A 369 6.87 -16.13 16.09
C VAL A 369 5.66 -15.29 15.71
N ARG A 370 4.63 -15.89 15.10
CA ARG A 370 3.44 -15.17 14.62
C ARG A 370 2.76 -14.32 15.69
N ARG A 371 2.64 -14.84 16.91
CA ARG A 371 2.02 -14.09 18.02
C ARG A 371 2.82 -12.84 18.40
N GLU A 372 4.14 -12.97 18.49
CA GLU A 372 5.03 -11.85 18.80
C GLU A 372 5.08 -10.84 17.64
N PHE A 373 4.97 -11.33 16.40
CA PHE A 373 4.84 -10.49 15.21
C PHE A 373 3.57 -9.65 15.26
N ASP A 374 2.41 -10.26 15.56
CA ASP A 374 1.12 -9.56 15.72
C ASP A 374 1.20 -8.51 16.84
N GLU A 375 1.92 -8.82 17.93
CA GLU A 375 2.16 -7.88 19.03
C GLU A 375 3.05 -6.71 18.60
N ILE A 376 4.11 -6.95 17.84
CA ILE A 376 4.94 -5.90 17.24
C ILE A 376 4.08 -5.02 16.32
N THR A 377 3.28 -5.61 15.43
CA THR A 377 2.35 -4.86 14.57
C THR A 377 1.43 -3.96 15.41
N ARG A 378 0.84 -4.50 16.49
CA ARG A 378 -0.05 -3.71 17.36
C ARG A 378 0.68 -2.52 17.97
N ARG A 379 1.93 -2.70 18.42
CA ARG A 379 2.74 -1.60 18.98
C ARG A 379 3.10 -0.54 17.95
N LEU A 380 3.26 -0.91 16.68
CA LEU A 380 3.48 0.06 15.60
C LEU A 380 2.21 0.88 15.28
N GLN A 381 1.02 0.34 15.56
CA GLN A 381 -0.27 1.02 15.34
C GLN A 381 -0.65 1.96 16.49
N GLN A 382 -0.14 1.71 17.70
CA GLN A 382 -0.37 2.55 18.87
C GLN A 382 0.60 3.74 18.85
N LYS A 383 0.19 4.84 18.20
CA LYS A 383 0.88 6.13 18.29
C LYS A 383 0.50 6.90 19.55
#